data_AF-A0A0A1T954-F1
#
_entry.id   AF-A0A0A1T954-F1
#
_cell.length_a   1.000
_cell.length_b   1.000
_cell.length_c   1.000
_cell.angle_alpha   90.00
_cell.angle_beta   90.00
_cell.angle_gamma   90.00
#
_symmetry.space_group_name_H-M   'P 1'
#
loop_
_entity.id
_entity.type
_entity.pdbx_description
1 polymer ?
#
loop_
_entity_poly.entity_id
_entity_poly.type
_entity_poly.pdbx_seq_one_letter_code
_entity_poly.pdbx_strand_id
1 'polypeptide(L)'
;MAANTQQAPSPPTPTYDLDLRARLPPTWHDANFQNWAVMRNYKVVEGPIVPCCLRHDRGNVRECGALMPDRETVHTVANAIREENSSLIFTIISEGNEPYIEMAKEEGLTIVWTKEFAMAIDLARADPTPVIYEHPELHMECIQERGFTTINIKRGDTLAATARMMVSQELATVDYVATEPGFRRRGLASVIMKALTAQAVQEGAKFGMLYATPEGRMLYKALGWKDVYQGLIVGNKETNDMLMAQRAAREAAAST
;
A
#
# COMPACT_ATOMS: atom_id res chain seq x y z
N MET A 1 15.57 19.67 32.40
CA MET A 1 15.63 20.27 31.05
C MET A 1 15.00 19.27 30.09
N ALA A 2 13.77 19.53 29.65
CA ALA A 2 13.06 18.65 28.72
C ALA A 2 13.62 18.86 27.31
N ALA A 3 14.09 17.78 26.69
CA ALA A 3 14.54 17.79 25.30
C ALA A 3 13.34 18.11 24.40
N ASN A 4 13.44 19.23 23.71
CA ASN A 4 12.45 19.70 22.75
C ASN A 4 12.56 18.82 21.49
N THR A 5 11.73 17.80 21.39
CA THR A 5 11.64 16.97 20.17
C THR A 5 11.00 17.83 19.08
N GLN A 6 11.83 18.52 18.30
CA GLN A 6 11.36 19.21 17.09
C GLN A 6 10.74 18.17 16.16
N GLN A 7 9.41 18.27 16.03
CA GLN A 7 8.62 17.50 15.08
C GLN A 7 9.16 17.83 13.68
N ALA A 8 9.63 16.80 12.96
CA ALA A 8 10.11 16.96 11.59
C ALA A 8 9.03 17.66 10.74
N PRO A 9 9.40 18.57 9.82
CA PRO A 9 8.43 19.28 9.00
C PRO A 9 7.55 18.27 8.25
N SER A 10 6.23 18.51 8.27
CA SER A 10 5.28 17.73 7.49
C SER A 10 5.74 17.71 6.02
N PRO A 11 5.71 16.54 5.34
CA PRO A 11 6.04 16.49 3.93
C PRO A 11 5.12 17.44 3.14
N PRO A 12 5.62 18.08 2.07
CA PRO A 12 4.80 18.97 1.27
C PRO A 12 3.57 18.22 0.74
N THR A 13 2.42 18.91 0.74
CA THR A 13 1.17 18.39 0.16
C THR A 13 1.46 17.86 -1.24
N PRO A 14 1.14 16.59 -1.55
CA PRO A 14 1.30 16.05 -2.88
C PRO A 14 0.55 16.90 -3.90
N THR A 15 1.23 17.25 -5.00
CA THR A 15 0.52 17.69 -6.20
C THR A 15 -0.12 16.46 -6.82
N TYR A 16 -1.44 16.39 -6.77
CA TYR A 16 -2.19 15.26 -7.30
C TYR A 16 -2.48 15.42 -8.79
N ASP A 17 -2.51 14.30 -9.50
CA ASP A 17 -2.94 14.26 -10.90
C ASP A 17 -4.47 14.10 -10.96
N LEU A 18 -5.17 15.24 -11.02
CA LEU A 18 -6.64 15.27 -11.01
C LEU A 18 -7.26 14.69 -12.29
N ASP A 19 -6.58 14.81 -13.43
CA ASP A 19 -7.01 14.17 -14.69
C ASP A 19 -6.99 12.65 -14.55
N LEU A 20 -5.88 12.11 -14.02
CA LEU A 20 -5.77 10.68 -13.80
C LEU A 20 -6.81 10.17 -12.80
N ARG A 21 -7.01 10.89 -11.68
CA ARG A 21 -8.05 10.56 -10.69
C ARG A 21 -9.44 10.44 -11.32
N ALA A 22 -9.83 11.41 -12.15
CA ALA A 22 -11.15 11.46 -12.77
C ALA A 22 -11.40 10.31 -13.76
N ARG A 23 -10.32 9.67 -14.24
CA ARG A 23 -10.39 8.53 -15.17
C ARG A 23 -10.31 7.18 -14.49
N LEU A 24 -9.96 7.11 -13.21
CA LEU A 24 -9.97 5.85 -12.46
C LEU A 24 -11.40 5.26 -12.43
N PRO A 25 -11.55 3.93 -12.49
CA PRO A 25 -12.86 3.29 -12.35
C PRO A 25 -13.55 3.71 -11.04
N PRO A 26 -14.87 3.97 -10.99
CA PRO A 26 -15.53 4.44 -9.76
C PRO A 26 -15.31 3.56 -8.52
N THR A 27 -15.18 2.24 -8.72
CA THR A 27 -14.96 1.23 -7.68
C THR A 27 -13.48 0.84 -7.53
N TRP A 28 -12.54 1.65 -8.03
CA TRP A 28 -11.11 1.32 -7.99
C TRP A 28 -10.62 1.00 -6.58
N HIS A 29 -11.13 1.69 -5.56
CA HIS A 29 -10.68 1.54 -4.17
C HIS A 29 -11.10 0.18 -3.59
N ASP A 30 -12.33 -0.27 -3.87
CA ASP A 30 -12.82 -1.59 -3.48
C ASP A 30 -12.05 -2.70 -4.19
N ALA A 31 -11.88 -2.58 -5.52
CA ALA A 31 -11.11 -3.53 -6.31
C ALA A 31 -9.66 -3.61 -5.81
N ASN A 32 -9.05 -2.46 -5.51
CA ASN A 32 -7.71 -2.39 -4.98
C ASN A 32 -7.59 -3.03 -3.60
N PHE A 33 -8.54 -2.75 -2.69
CA PHE A 33 -8.56 -3.34 -1.34
C PHE A 33 -8.72 -4.86 -1.40
N GLN A 34 -9.61 -5.37 -2.26
CA GLN A 34 -9.80 -6.79 -2.48
C GLN A 34 -8.55 -7.47 -3.05
N ASN A 35 -7.96 -6.88 -4.10
CA ASN A 35 -6.73 -7.39 -4.71
C ASN A 35 -5.57 -7.44 -3.70
N TRP A 36 -5.39 -6.37 -2.91
CA TRP A 36 -4.40 -6.31 -1.85
C TRP A 36 -4.61 -7.40 -0.80
N ALA A 37 -5.85 -7.61 -0.35
CA ALA A 37 -6.18 -8.66 0.61
C ALA A 37 -5.85 -10.05 0.05
N VAL A 38 -6.24 -10.35 -1.20
CA VAL A 38 -5.96 -11.63 -1.86
C VAL A 38 -4.45 -11.88 -1.99
N MET A 39 -3.68 -10.90 -2.47
CA MET A 39 -2.22 -11.01 -2.62
C MET A 39 -1.49 -11.22 -1.29
N ARG A 40 -2.11 -10.86 -0.16
CA ARG A 40 -1.60 -11.11 1.19
C ARG A 40 -2.24 -12.30 1.88
N ASN A 41 -3.05 -13.08 1.17
CA ASN A 41 -3.79 -14.23 1.70
C ASN A 41 -4.73 -13.85 2.86
N TYR A 42 -5.22 -12.61 2.88
CA TYR A 42 -6.21 -12.15 3.85
C TYR A 42 -7.62 -12.45 3.33
N LYS A 43 -8.50 -12.81 4.27
CA LYS A 43 -9.92 -12.96 3.98
C LYS A 43 -10.61 -11.61 4.15
N VAL A 44 -11.27 -11.14 3.09
CA VAL A 44 -12.21 -10.00 3.18
C VAL A 44 -13.44 -10.48 3.93
N VAL A 45 -13.88 -9.68 4.90
CA VAL A 45 -15.00 -9.94 5.79
C VAL A 45 -15.87 -8.69 5.86
N GLU A 46 -17.12 -8.88 6.28
CA GLU A 46 -18.01 -7.76 6.58
C GLU A 46 -17.43 -6.93 7.73
N GLY A 47 -17.52 -5.61 7.57
CA GLY A 47 -17.13 -4.65 8.59
C GLY A 47 -18.33 -3.95 9.20
N PRO A 48 -18.08 -2.95 10.08
CA PRO A 48 -19.16 -2.19 10.71
C PRO A 48 -20.07 -1.48 9.70
N ILE A 49 -19.47 -0.97 8.62
CA ILE A 49 -20.14 -0.24 7.54
C ILE A 49 -19.36 -0.29 6.21
N VAL A 50 -18.07 -0.58 6.27
CA VAL A 50 -17.15 -0.71 5.11
C VAL A 50 -16.49 -2.09 5.11
N PRO A 51 -15.97 -2.58 3.98
CA PRO A 51 -15.24 -3.86 3.95
C PRO A 51 -14.04 -3.85 4.89
N CYS A 52 -13.78 -5.01 5.50
CA CYS A 52 -12.56 -5.22 6.27
C CYS A 52 -11.85 -6.49 5.82
N CYS A 53 -10.60 -6.69 6.23
CA CYS A 53 -9.88 -7.95 6.08
C CYS A 53 -9.20 -8.35 7.39
N LEU A 54 -9.00 -9.65 7.57
CA LEU A 54 -8.27 -10.17 8.73
C LEU A 54 -6.78 -10.37 8.41
N ARG A 55 -5.92 -9.59 9.08
CA ARG A 55 -4.46 -9.65 8.96
C ARG A 55 -3.89 -10.66 9.95
N HIS A 56 -4.05 -11.93 9.63
CA HIS A 56 -3.64 -13.05 10.50
C HIS A 56 -2.13 -13.08 10.79
N ASP A 57 -1.29 -12.56 9.89
CA ASP A 57 0.17 -12.39 10.08
C ASP A 57 0.55 -11.17 10.94
N ARG A 58 -0.44 -10.38 11.40
CA ARG A 58 -0.27 -9.13 12.17
C ARG A 58 -1.04 -9.14 13.47
N GLY A 59 -1.02 -10.26 14.19
CA GLY A 59 -1.74 -10.38 15.46
C GLY A 59 -3.26 -10.37 15.29
N ASN A 60 -3.75 -10.87 14.14
CA ASN A 60 -5.18 -10.94 13.82
C ASN A 60 -5.90 -9.57 13.83
N VAL A 61 -5.19 -8.49 13.50
CA VAL A 61 -5.80 -7.17 13.33
C VAL A 61 -6.77 -7.19 12.16
N ARG A 62 -7.97 -6.66 12.37
CA ARG A 62 -8.93 -6.35 11.30
C ARG A 62 -8.60 -4.98 10.73
N GLU A 63 -8.40 -4.90 9.43
CA GLU A 63 -8.21 -3.63 8.73
C GLU A 63 -9.43 -3.35 7.87
N CYS A 64 -10.07 -2.20 8.10
CA CYS A 64 -11.17 -1.71 7.30
C CYS A 64 -10.68 -0.56 6.42
N GLY A 65 -11.21 -0.43 5.20
CA GLY A 65 -10.74 0.57 4.24
C GLY A 65 -11.88 1.36 3.61
N ALA A 66 -11.72 2.68 3.46
CA ALA A 66 -12.69 3.51 2.75
C ALA A 66 -12.04 4.68 2.00
N LEU A 67 -12.61 5.04 0.86
CA LEU A 67 -12.27 6.24 0.10
C LEU A 67 -13.20 7.39 0.50
N MET A 68 -12.61 8.49 0.94
CA MET A 68 -13.32 9.72 1.32
C MET A 68 -14.58 9.45 2.19
N PRO A 69 -14.45 8.67 3.29
CA PRO A 69 -15.60 8.34 4.13
C PRO A 69 -16.23 9.63 4.68
N ASP A 70 -17.55 9.61 4.84
CA ASP A 70 -18.26 10.67 5.53
C ASP A 70 -18.13 10.55 7.06
N ARG A 71 -18.66 11.53 7.78
CA ARG A 71 -18.58 11.57 9.24
C ARG A 71 -19.30 10.41 9.90
N GLU A 72 -20.43 9.96 9.34
CA GLU A 72 -21.19 8.83 9.87
C GLU A 72 -20.41 7.51 9.76
N THR A 73 -19.75 7.30 8.62
CA THR A 73 -18.85 6.17 8.38
C THR A 73 -17.68 6.20 9.37
N VAL A 74 -17.02 7.35 9.54
CA VAL A 74 -15.92 7.50 10.50
C VAL A 74 -16.39 7.21 11.92
N HIS A 75 -17.52 7.77 12.34
CA HIS A 75 -18.10 7.55 13.67
C HIS A 75 -18.44 6.07 13.92
N THR A 76 -19.05 5.40 12.94
CA THR A 76 -19.43 3.98 13.04
C THR A 76 -18.23 3.07 13.20
N VAL A 77 -17.18 3.28 12.39
CA VAL A 77 -15.94 2.51 12.51
C VAL A 77 -15.22 2.85 13.83
N ALA A 78 -15.24 4.12 14.26
CA ALA A 78 -14.66 4.54 15.53
C ALA A 78 -15.32 3.88 16.75
N ASN A 79 -16.65 3.75 16.76
CA ASN A 79 -17.38 2.99 17.77
C ASN A 79 -16.86 1.54 17.83
N ALA A 80 -16.74 0.86 16.70
CA ALA A 80 -16.23 -0.51 16.64
C ALA A 80 -14.75 -0.64 17.07
N ILE A 81 -13.92 0.40 16.87
CA ILE A 81 -12.54 0.44 17.36
C ILE A 81 -12.46 0.54 18.89
N ARG A 82 -13.43 1.25 19.50
CA ARG A 82 -13.48 1.48 20.95
C ARG A 82 -14.08 0.32 21.74
N GLU A 83 -14.75 -0.63 21.08
CA GLU A 83 -15.24 -1.84 21.72
C GLU A 83 -14.10 -2.58 22.43
N GLU A 84 -14.39 -3.09 23.63
CA GLU A 84 -13.40 -3.80 24.44
C GLU A 84 -12.84 -5.02 23.69
N ASN A 85 -11.51 -5.20 23.73
CA ASN A 85 -10.78 -6.24 23.00
C ASN A 85 -10.83 -6.14 21.45
N SER A 86 -11.32 -5.03 20.89
CA SER A 86 -11.31 -4.82 19.44
C SER A 86 -9.89 -4.57 18.94
N SER A 87 -9.41 -5.43 18.03
CA SER A 87 -8.18 -5.24 17.27
C SER A 87 -8.51 -4.76 15.86
N LEU A 88 -9.05 -3.54 15.74
CA LEU A 88 -9.48 -2.93 14.47
C LEU A 88 -8.67 -1.68 14.17
N ILE A 89 -8.23 -1.56 12.91
CA ILE A 89 -7.70 -0.32 12.33
C ILE A 89 -8.54 0.09 11.13
N PHE A 90 -8.59 1.41 10.90
CA PHE A 90 -9.29 2.01 9.78
C PHE A 90 -8.31 2.78 8.89
N THR A 91 -8.22 2.36 7.65
CA THR A 91 -7.43 2.97 6.59
C THR A 91 -8.33 3.88 5.77
N ILE A 92 -8.13 5.18 5.93
CA ILE A 92 -8.84 6.24 5.24
C ILE A 92 -8.00 6.71 4.06
N ILE A 93 -8.57 6.64 2.87
CA ILE A 93 -7.96 7.19 1.66
C ILE A 93 -8.61 8.54 1.38
N SER A 94 -7.82 9.60 1.27
CA SER A 94 -8.36 10.96 1.16
C SER A 94 -7.55 11.91 0.30
N GLU A 95 -8.13 13.06 -0.06
CA GLU A 95 -7.40 14.15 -0.71
C GLU A 95 -6.47 14.90 0.25
N GLY A 96 -6.75 14.84 1.55
CA GLY A 96 -5.95 15.44 2.60
C GLY A 96 -6.33 14.83 3.93
N ASN A 97 -5.33 14.53 4.74
CA ASN A 97 -5.53 13.80 5.99
C ASN A 97 -6.02 14.72 7.11
N GLU A 98 -5.90 16.04 6.99
CA GLU A 98 -6.17 17.00 8.07
C GLU A 98 -7.60 16.92 8.62
N PRO A 99 -8.68 16.92 7.79
CA PRO A 99 -10.04 16.79 8.31
C PRO A 99 -10.29 15.46 9.02
N TYR A 100 -9.67 14.38 8.52
CA TYR A 100 -9.81 13.04 9.10
C TYR A 100 -8.99 12.87 10.38
N ILE A 101 -7.87 13.57 10.51
CA ILE A 101 -7.10 13.64 11.75
C ILE A 101 -7.91 14.36 12.84
N GLU A 102 -8.62 15.42 12.49
CA GLU A 102 -9.52 16.13 13.43
C GLU A 102 -10.67 15.23 13.87
N MET A 103 -11.37 14.59 12.92
CA MET A 103 -12.44 13.63 13.24
C MET A 103 -11.94 12.48 14.10
N ALA A 104 -10.76 11.91 13.78
CA ALA A 104 -10.17 10.84 14.58
C ALA A 104 -9.89 11.28 16.02
N LYS A 105 -9.43 12.52 16.24
CA LYS A 105 -9.20 13.08 17.59
C LYS A 105 -10.50 13.30 18.34
N GLU A 106 -11.53 13.83 17.69
CA GLU A 106 -12.88 14.00 18.26
C GLU A 106 -13.45 12.65 18.74
N GLU A 107 -13.18 11.59 17.98
CA GLU A 107 -13.54 10.21 18.29
C GLU A 107 -12.58 9.51 19.27
N GLY A 108 -11.55 10.19 19.78
CA GLY A 108 -10.58 9.60 20.71
C GLY A 108 -9.71 8.48 20.11
N LEU A 109 -9.57 8.43 18.78
CA LEU A 109 -8.74 7.46 18.07
C LEU A 109 -7.26 7.87 18.07
N THR A 110 -6.39 6.87 17.95
CA THR A 110 -4.94 7.04 17.79
C THR A 110 -4.58 6.99 16.31
N ILE A 111 -3.73 7.92 15.89
CA ILE A 111 -3.13 7.91 14.55
C ILE A 111 -2.04 6.84 14.52
N VAL A 112 -2.24 5.81 13.69
CA VAL A 112 -1.32 4.68 13.52
C VAL A 112 -0.27 4.99 12.45
N TRP A 113 -0.68 5.64 11.35
CA TRP A 113 0.21 5.95 10.24
C TRP A 113 -0.36 7.06 9.34
N THR A 114 0.51 7.93 8.83
CA THR A 114 0.13 9.04 7.94
C THR A 114 0.96 9.11 6.66
N LYS A 115 1.91 8.19 6.49
CA LYS A 115 2.92 8.24 5.43
C LYS A 115 2.66 7.18 4.37
N GLU A 116 1.44 7.16 3.83
CA GLU A 116 1.06 6.34 2.70
C GLU A 116 0.51 7.21 1.58
N PHE A 117 1.03 7.02 0.38
CA PHE A 117 0.60 7.75 -0.81
C PHE A 117 -0.03 6.76 -1.78
N ALA A 118 -1.33 6.90 -2.03
CA ALA A 118 -1.95 6.16 -3.12
C ALA A 118 -1.44 6.74 -4.43
N MET A 119 -0.81 5.91 -5.26
CA MET A 119 -0.27 6.29 -6.55
C MET A 119 -0.93 5.49 -7.66
N ALA A 120 -1.13 6.15 -8.79
CA ALA A 120 -1.72 5.55 -9.98
C ALA A 120 -0.82 5.74 -11.20
N ILE A 121 -1.00 4.89 -12.21
CA ILE A 121 -0.45 5.08 -13.55
C ILE A 121 -1.53 4.78 -14.59
N ASP A 122 -1.54 5.58 -15.65
CA ASP A 122 -2.29 5.30 -16.87
C ASP A 122 -1.49 4.33 -17.73
N LEU A 123 -1.90 3.06 -17.79
CA LEU A 123 -1.17 2.02 -18.50
C LEU A 123 -1.24 2.20 -20.02
N ALA A 124 -2.24 2.91 -20.55
CA ALA A 124 -2.29 3.25 -21.97
C ALA A 124 -1.19 4.24 -22.38
N ARG A 125 -0.61 4.95 -21.41
CA ARG A 125 0.52 5.87 -21.60
C ARG A 125 1.85 5.32 -21.09
N ALA A 126 1.83 4.12 -20.50
CA ALA A 126 3.05 3.46 -20.04
C ALA A 126 3.78 2.81 -21.23
N ASP A 127 5.09 2.61 -21.09
CA ASP A 127 5.86 1.79 -22.02
C ASP A 127 5.58 0.31 -21.73
N PRO A 128 4.89 -0.41 -22.64
CA PRO A 128 4.53 -1.81 -22.42
C PRO A 128 5.63 -2.77 -22.85
N THR A 129 6.83 -2.27 -23.22
CA THR A 129 7.92 -3.10 -23.72
C THR A 129 8.27 -4.19 -22.70
N PRO A 130 8.16 -5.48 -23.07
CA PRO A 130 8.55 -6.57 -22.21
C PRO A 130 10.00 -6.42 -21.77
N VAL A 131 10.25 -6.59 -20.47
CA VAL A 131 11.59 -6.51 -19.91
C VAL A 131 12.30 -7.84 -20.11
N ILE A 132 13.34 -7.85 -20.94
CA ILE A 132 14.31 -8.93 -20.99
C ILE A 132 15.37 -8.61 -19.93
N TYR A 133 15.37 -9.37 -18.84
CA TYR A 133 16.34 -9.20 -17.75
C TYR A 133 17.41 -10.28 -17.82
N GLU A 134 18.60 -9.89 -18.29
CA GLU A 134 19.78 -10.74 -18.33
C GLU A 134 20.82 -10.22 -17.35
N HIS A 135 21.22 -11.06 -16.39
CA HIS A 135 22.27 -10.75 -15.42
C HIS A 135 23.05 -12.02 -15.07
N PRO A 136 24.39 -11.97 -14.94
CA PRO A 136 25.22 -13.16 -14.76
C PRO A 136 24.94 -13.94 -13.47
N GLU A 137 24.52 -13.26 -12.41
CA GLU A 137 24.29 -13.87 -11.08
C GLU A 137 22.84 -13.75 -10.57
N LEU A 138 22.00 -12.98 -11.26
CA LEU A 138 20.65 -12.65 -10.78
C LEU A 138 19.64 -13.17 -11.77
N HIS A 139 18.70 -13.96 -11.28
CA HIS A 139 17.67 -14.58 -12.09
C HIS A 139 16.32 -13.99 -11.71
N MET A 140 15.57 -13.55 -12.72
CA MET A 140 14.19 -13.13 -12.57
C MET A 140 13.28 -14.34 -12.82
N GLU A 141 12.44 -14.65 -11.85
CA GLU A 141 11.37 -15.64 -11.97
C GLU A 141 10.01 -14.92 -11.90
N CYS A 142 9.09 -15.36 -12.74
CA CYS A 142 7.69 -14.92 -12.72
C CYS A 142 6.83 -16.12 -12.31
N ILE A 143 6.06 -15.96 -11.25
CA ILE A 143 5.22 -17.00 -10.67
C ILE A 143 3.78 -16.50 -10.71
N GLN A 144 2.89 -17.25 -11.36
CA GLN A 144 1.46 -16.99 -11.37
C GLN A 144 0.76 -18.01 -10.49
N GLU A 145 0.16 -17.55 -9.39
CA GLU A 145 -0.55 -18.39 -8.45
C GLU A 145 -1.71 -17.63 -7.79
N ARG A 146 -2.81 -18.34 -7.49
CA ARG A 146 -3.97 -17.79 -6.78
C ARG A 146 -4.55 -16.50 -7.40
N GLY A 147 -4.44 -16.35 -8.71
CA GLY A 147 -4.96 -15.21 -9.46
C GLY A 147 -4.09 -13.95 -9.41
N PHE A 148 -2.85 -14.03 -8.90
CA PHE A 148 -1.91 -12.92 -8.94
C PHE A 148 -0.52 -13.40 -9.40
N THR A 149 0.29 -12.42 -9.80
CA THR A 149 1.66 -12.61 -10.24
C THR A 149 2.63 -12.17 -9.16
N THR A 150 3.63 -12.99 -8.87
CA THR A 150 4.81 -12.62 -8.10
C THR A 150 6.01 -12.61 -9.03
N ILE A 151 6.77 -11.52 -9.05
CA ILE A 151 8.08 -11.49 -9.68
C ILE A 151 9.14 -11.45 -8.58
N ASN A 152 10.02 -12.43 -8.58
CA ASN A 152 11.20 -12.43 -7.72
C ASN A 152 12.46 -12.27 -8.58
N ILE A 153 13.42 -11.49 -8.08
CA ILE A 153 14.80 -11.53 -8.55
C ILE A 153 15.61 -12.20 -7.44
N LYS A 154 16.39 -13.24 -7.78
CA LYS A 154 17.17 -14.04 -6.82
C LYS A 154 18.63 -14.16 -7.23
N ARG A 155 19.52 -14.34 -6.25
CA ARG A 155 20.91 -14.82 -6.42
C ARG A 155 21.02 -16.22 -5.80
N GLY A 156 21.06 -17.26 -6.64
CA GLY A 156 20.82 -18.62 -6.16
C GLY A 156 19.46 -18.71 -5.45
N ASP A 157 19.43 -19.22 -4.22
CA ASP A 157 18.20 -19.29 -3.40
C ASP A 157 17.93 -18.00 -2.60
N THR A 158 18.84 -17.02 -2.64
CA THR A 158 18.68 -15.78 -1.88
C THR A 158 17.79 -14.80 -2.65
N LEU A 159 16.68 -14.39 -2.04
CA LEU A 159 15.83 -13.33 -2.58
C LEU A 159 16.63 -12.00 -2.64
N ALA A 160 16.54 -11.29 -3.76
CA ALA A 160 17.17 -9.98 -3.94
C ALA A 160 16.11 -8.87 -4.03
N ALA A 161 15.03 -9.11 -4.77
CA ALA A 161 13.88 -8.22 -4.84
C ALA A 161 12.61 -8.99 -5.18
N THR A 162 11.46 -8.45 -4.78
CA THR A 162 10.14 -9.04 -5.03
C THR A 162 9.10 -7.95 -5.27
N ALA A 163 8.06 -8.26 -6.03
CA ALA A 163 6.79 -7.56 -6.03
C ALA A 163 5.65 -8.50 -6.42
N ARG A 164 4.42 -8.12 -6.08
CA ARG A 164 3.20 -8.82 -6.47
C ARG A 164 2.27 -7.90 -7.23
N MET A 165 1.50 -8.47 -8.15
CA MET A 165 0.47 -7.77 -8.89
C MET A 165 -0.73 -8.66 -9.13
N MET A 166 -1.93 -8.11 -8.95
CA MET A 166 -3.19 -8.74 -9.33
C MET A 166 -3.94 -7.80 -10.27
N VAL A 167 -4.41 -8.33 -11.40
CA VAL A 167 -5.28 -7.61 -12.32
C VAL A 167 -6.72 -8.05 -12.09
N SER A 168 -7.58 -7.07 -11.80
CA SER A 168 -9.02 -7.28 -11.68
C SER A 168 -9.74 -6.25 -12.54
N GLN A 169 -10.51 -6.74 -13.52
CA GLN A 169 -11.13 -5.91 -14.55
C GLN A 169 -10.08 -5.04 -15.25
N GLU A 170 -10.15 -3.71 -15.10
CA GLU A 170 -9.26 -2.75 -15.74
C GLU A 170 -8.16 -2.23 -14.79
N LEU A 171 -8.05 -2.78 -13.58
CA LEU A 171 -7.16 -2.31 -12.52
C LEU A 171 -6.08 -3.34 -12.17
N ALA A 172 -4.81 -2.95 -12.31
CA ALA A 172 -3.66 -3.69 -11.81
C ALA A 172 -3.24 -3.14 -10.44
N THR A 173 -3.44 -3.93 -9.38
CA THR A 173 -2.98 -3.57 -8.03
C THR A 173 -1.61 -4.17 -7.78
N VAL A 174 -0.63 -3.34 -7.42
CA VAL A 174 0.73 -3.75 -7.09
C VAL A 174 0.96 -3.61 -5.59
N ASP A 175 1.53 -4.64 -4.98
CA ASP A 175 1.87 -4.66 -3.55
C ASP A 175 3.13 -5.51 -3.29
N TYR A 176 3.61 -5.51 -2.04
CA TYR A 176 4.72 -6.33 -1.59
C TYR A 176 6.04 -6.06 -2.33
N VAL A 177 6.23 -4.80 -2.75
CA VAL A 177 7.45 -4.35 -3.41
C VAL A 177 8.55 -4.21 -2.36
N ALA A 178 9.59 -5.03 -2.48
CA ALA A 178 10.73 -5.01 -1.57
C ALA A 178 12.04 -5.28 -2.29
N THR A 179 13.13 -4.75 -1.75
CA THR A 179 14.50 -5.10 -2.16
C THR A 179 15.32 -5.34 -0.91
N GLU A 180 15.94 -6.52 -0.87
CA GLU A 180 16.76 -6.95 0.26
C GLU A 180 17.94 -5.99 0.46
N PRO A 181 18.34 -5.69 1.72
CA PRO A 181 19.31 -4.64 2.05
C PRO A 181 20.58 -4.67 1.20
N GLY A 182 21.21 -5.84 1.04
CA GLY A 182 22.44 -6.02 0.26
C GLY A 182 22.29 -5.80 -1.25
N PHE A 183 21.06 -5.77 -1.75
CA PHE A 183 20.72 -5.62 -3.17
C PHE A 183 20.06 -4.27 -3.50
N ARG A 184 19.86 -3.40 -2.50
CA ARG A 184 19.30 -2.06 -2.70
C ARG A 184 20.19 -1.20 -3.59
N ARG A 185 19.59 -0.16 -4.19
CA ARG A 185 20.24 0.81 -5.09
C ARG A 185 20.86 0.22 -6.37
N ARG A 186 20.41 -0.98 -6.79
CA ARG A 186 20.83 -1.65 -8.03
C ARG A 186 19.76 -1.64 -9.14
N GLY A 187 18.68 -0.86 -8.99
CA GLY A 187 17.61 -0.77 -9.97
C GLY A 187 16.64 -1.97 -10.02
N LEU A 188 16.77 -2.96 -9.13
CA LEU A 188 15.97 -4.20 -9.17
C LEU A 188 14.46 -3.96 -9.05
N ALA A 189 14.03 -3.07 -8.14
CA ALA A 189 12.62 -2.70 -8.04
C ALA A 189 12.11 -2.02 -9.32
N SER A 190 12.93 -1.20 -10.00
CA SER A 190 12.56 -0.61 -11.29
C SER A 190 12.36 -1.65 -12.38
N VAL A 191 13.24 -2.66 -12.44
CA VAL A 191 13.13 -3.80 -13.36
C VAL A 191 11.81 -4.54 -13.14
N ILE A 192 11.53 -4.91 -11.89
CA ILE A 192 10.29 -5.62 -11.53
C ILE A 192 9.06 -4.79 -11.88
N MET A 193 9.04 -3.50 -11.53
CA MET A 193 7.89 -2.64 -11.83
C MET A 193 7.63 -2.52 -13.33
N LYS A 194 8.67 -2.40 -14.17
CA LYS A 194 8.52 -2.39 -15.63
C LYS A 194 7.99 -3.72 -16.17
N ALA A 195 8.49 -4.84 -15.64
CA ALA A 195 7.99 -6.16 -16.02
C ALA A 195 6.51 -6.34 -15.65
N LEU A 196 6.12 -5.93 -14.44
CA LEU A 196 4.72 -5.92 -14.01
C LEU A 196 3.86 -4.99 -14.87
N THR A 197 4.35 -3.80 -15.23
CA THR A 197 3.63 -2.88 -16.12
C THR A 197 3.38 -3.49 -17.50
N ALA A 198 4.39 -4.11 -18.11
CA ALA A 198 4.22 -4.80 -19.40
C ALA A 198 3.19 -5.93 -19.28
N GLN A 199 3.25 -6.72 -18.22
CA GLN A 199 2.29 -7.79 -17.98
C GLN A 199 0.87 -7.28 -17.70
N ALA A 200 0.71 -6.19 -16.95
CA ALA A 200 -0.59 -5.58 -16.69
C ALA A 200 -1.29 -5.15 -17.99
N VAL A 201 -0.53 -4.55 -18.91
CA VAL A 201 -1.04 -4.17 -20.24
C VAL A 201 -1.46 -5.41 -21.04
N GLN A 202 -0.67 -6.48 -20.99
CA GLN A 202 -1.01 -7.75 -21.66
C GLN A 202 -2.28 -8.40 -21.08
N GLU A 203 -2.49 -8.29 -19.77
CA GLU A 203 -3.69 -8.76 -19.08
C GLU A 203 -4.91 -7.82 -19.26
N GLY A 204 -4.75 -6.71 -19.98
CA GLY A 204 -5.83 -5.79 -20.33
C GLY A 204 -6.13 -4.72 -19.27
N ALA A 205 -5.26 -4.55 -18.27
CA ALA A 205 -5.40 -3.47 -17.31
C ALA A 205 -5.21 -2.10 -17.99
N LYS A 206 -6.04 -1.13 -17.62
CA LYS A 206 -5.93 0.27 -18.08
C LYS A 206 -5.24 1.16 -17.06
N PHE A 207 -5.32 0.81 -15.78
CA PHE A 207 -4.73 1.58 -14.70
C PHE A 207 -3.93 0.68 -13.76
N GLY A 208 -2.81 1.19 -13.26
CA GLY A 208 -2.09 0.59 -12.14
C GLY A 208 -2.34 1.36 -10.85
N MET A 209 -2.43 0.67 -9.71
CA MET A 209 -2.57 1.25 -8.37
C MET A 209 -1.57 0.62 -7.39
N LEU A 210 -0.99 1.46 -6.51
CA LEU A 210 -0.17 1.02 -5.38
C LEU A 210 -0.22 2.02 -4.23
N TYR A 211 0.23 1.59 -3.04
CA TYR A 211 0.53 2.48 -1.92
C TYR A 211 2.04 2.59 -1.73
N ALA A 212 2.54 3.81 -1.79
CA ALA A 212 3.96 4.10 -1.65
C ALA A 212 4.30 4.57 -0.24
N THR A 213 5.41 4.07 0.30
CA THR A 213 6.11 4.73 1.41
C THR A 213 6.78 6.01 0.89
N PRO A 214 7.22 6.94 1.75
CA PRO A 214 7.99 8.11 1.33
C PRO A 214 9.21 7.76 0.47
N GLU A 215 9.91 6.69 0.82
CA GLU A 215 11.11 6.22 0.12
C GLU A 215 10.76 5.62 -1.24
N GLY A 216 9.70 4.80 -1.31
CA GLY A 216 9.21 4.20 -2.55
C GLY A 216 8.64 5.22 -3.53
N ARG A 217 8.02 6.29 -3.03
CA ARG A 217 7.36 7.32 -3.85
C ARG A 217 8.29 7.93 -4.91
N MET A 218 9.57 8.14 -4.59
CA MET A 218 10.55 8.68 -5.54
C MET A 218 10.84 7.73 -6.70
N LEU A 219 10.94 6.43 -6.42
CA LEU A 219 11.08 5.39 -7.44
C LEU A 219 9.86 5.39 -8.37
N TYR A 220 8.65 5.36 -7.81
CA TYR A 220 7.43 5.26 -8.61
C TYR A 220 7.22 6.50 -9.49
N LYS A 221 7.53 7.70 -8.98
CA LYS A 221 7.51 8.93 -9.80
C LYS A 221 8.44 8.86 -11.01
N ALA A 222 9.65 8.33 -10.82
CA ALA A 222 10.59 8.14 -11.92
C ALA A 222 10.10 7.13 -12.97
N LEU A 223 9.19 6.24 -12.58
CA LEU A 223 8.53 5.27 -13.46
C LEU A 223 7.19 5.77 -14.03
N GLY A 224 6.86 7.04 -13.84
CA GLY A 224 5.66 7.67 -14.40
C GLY A 224 4.40 7.61 -13.53
N TRP A 225 4.48 6.97 -12.35
CA TRP A 225 3.36 6.94 -11.40
C TRP A 225 3.12 8.32 -10.79
N LYS A 226 1.85 8.63 -10.53
CA LYS A 226 1.39 9.92 -10.04
C LYS A 226 0.70 9.76 -8.69
N ASP A 227 0.88 10.73 -7.81
CA ASP A 227 0.13 10.77 -6.56
C ASP A 227 -1.35 11.02 -6.89
N VAL A 228 -2.23 10.17 -6.37
CA VAL A 228 -3.68 10.31 -6.53
C VAL A 228 -4.41 10.41 -5.21
N TYR A 229 -3.94 9.91 -4.07
CA TYR A 229 -4.57 10.18 -2.76
C TYR A 229 -3.51 10.03 -1.67
N GLN A 230 -3.86 10.37 -0.43
CA GLN A 230 -3.11 10.02 0.77
C GLN A 230 -3.85 8.96 1.57
N GLY A 231 -3.09 8.14 2.29
CA GLY A 231 -3.60 7.20 3.29
C GLY A 231 -3.37 7.73 4.70
N LEU A 232 -4.38 7.53 5.55
CA LEU A 232 -4.34 7.72 6.99
C LEU A 232 -4.82 6.42 7.64
N ILE A 233 -4.05 5.89 8.57
CA ILE A 233 -4.45 4.72 9.37
C ILE A 233 -4.71 5.19 10.80
N VAL A 234 -5.88 4.86 11.32
CA VAL A 234 -6.29 5.12 12.72
C VAL A 234 -6.69 3.82 13.41
N GLY A 235 -6.62 3.80 14.73
CA GLY A 235 -6.97 2.65 15.56
C GLY A 235 -7.03 3.02 17.04
N ASN A 236 -7.17 2.03 17.92
CA ASN A 236 -6.99 2.25 19.35
C ASN A 236 -5.51 2.21 19.73
N LYS A 237 -5.20 2.70 20.94
CA LYS A 237 -3.83 2.79 21.45
C LYS A 237 -3.13 1.43 21.51
N GLU A 238 -3.82 0.40 22.00
CA GLU A 238 -3.26 -0.93 22.16
C GLU A 238 -2.84 -1.55 20.82
N THR A 239 -3.74 -1.50 19.84
CA THR A 239 -3.46 -1.99 18.48
C THR A 239 -2.32 -1.22 17.84
N ASN A 240 -2.26 0.10 18.05
CA ASN A 240 -1.16 0.93 17.57
C ASN A 240 0.19 0.51 18.17
N ASP A 241 0.27 0.39 19.50
CA ASP A 241 1.51 0.03 20.20
C ASP A 241 2.03 -1.34 19.73
N MET A 242 1.13 -2.33 19.55
CA MET A 242 1.46 -3.64 18.98
C MET A 242 2.02 -3.53 17.56
N LEU A 243 1.34 -2.81 16.66
CA LEU A 243 1.76 -2.68 15.27
C LEU A 243 3.12 -1.97 15.14
N MET A 244 3.37 -0.98 16.00
CA MET A 244 4.66 -0.27 16.03
C MET A 244 5.79 -1.17 16.54
N ALA A 245 5.55 -1.98 17.58
CA ALA A 245 6.53 -2.97 18.04
C ALA A 245 6.88 -4.00 16.96
N GLN A 246 5.87 -4.50 16.23
CA GLN A 246 6.09 -5.43 15.11
C GLN A 246 6.88 -4.80 13.96
N ARG A 247 6.66 -3.51 13.64
CA ARG A 247 7.42 -2.78 12.61
C ARG A 247 8.88 -2.63 13.03
N ALA A 248 9.14 -2.18 14.26
CA ALA A 248 10.50 -2.02 14.78
C ALA A 248 11.29 -3.34 14.77
N ALA A 249 10.65 -4.45 15.16
CA ALA A 249 11.27 -5.77 15.11
C ALA A 249 11.66 -6.18 13.69
N ARG A 250 10.84 -5.87 12.69
CA ARG A 250 11.13 -6.15 11.27
C ARG A 250 12.24 -5.27 10.71
N GLU A 251 12.28 -3.99 11.08
CA GLU A 251 13.35 -3.08 10.67
C GLU A 251 14.71 -3.50 11.26
N ALA A 252 14.73 -3.95 12.52
CA ALA A 252 15.92 -4.51 13.14
C ALA A 252 16.39 -5.79 12.43
N ALA A 253 15.46 -6.71 12.14
CA ALA A 253 15.78 -7.94 11.39
C ALA A 253 16.28 -7.65 9.96
N ALA A 254 15.78 -6.61 9.30
CA ALA A 254 16.23 -6.19 7.97
C ALA A 254 17.53 -5.36 7.99
N SER A 255 18.08 -5.03 9.16
CA SER A 255 19.35 -4.31 9.31
C SER A 255 20.49 -5.21 9.79
N THR A 256 20.20 -6.48 10.04
CA THR A 256 21.13 -7.52 10.50
C THR A 256 21.47 -8.44 9.33
#